data_AF-A0A151Y5T8-F1
#
_entry.id   AF-A0A151Y5T8-F1
#
_cell.length_a   1.000
_cell.length_b   1.000
_cell.length_c   1.000
_cell.angle_alpha   90.00
_cell.angle_beta   90.00
_cell.angle_gamma   90.00
#
_symmetry.space_group_name_H-M   'P 1'
#
loop_
_entity.id
_entity.type
_entity.pdbx_description
1 polymer ?
#
loop_
_entity_poly.entity_id
_entity_poly.type
_entity_poly.pdbx_seq_one_letter_code
_entity_poly.pdbx_strand_id
1 'polypeptide(L)'
;MFASPLKTILCLGIMGTLVTGCATKTLMTKNNKTYTRTHKVSLIEDQVVAFGQPTQPLPNLPAHSLVIAGQQKSYVLTQGGPQFVSLIGKLDPKNIQITRELSFYSEKNDGHFTGILPLSYVKLKEDISKKDLEFFIENGAKECSNSSDERMLAQR
;
A
#
# COMPACT_ATOMS: atom_id res chain seq x y z
N MET A 1 -78.23 24.56 27.45
CA MET A 1 -77.69 23.57 28.43
C MET A 1 -76.52 22.87 27.76
N PHE A 2 -75.34 23.01 28.36
CA PHE A 2 -74.04 22.62 27.80
C PHE A 2 -73.84 21.09 27.79
N ALA A 3 -73.28 20.55 26.69
CA ALA A 3 -72.52 19.31 26.62
C ALA A 3 -71.67 19.32 25.32
N SER A 4 -70.52 19.98 25.34
CA SER A 4 -69.14 19.44 25.37
C SER A 4 -68.66 18.71 24.09
N PRO A 5 -67.61 19.21 23.41
CA PRO A 5 -67.12 18.75 22.10
C PRO A 5 -66.15 17.56 22.20
N LEU A 6 -66.43 16.60 23.08
CA LEU A 6 -65.47 15.52 23.40
C LEU A 6 -65.65 14.26 22.53
N LYS A 7 -66.78 14.13 21.82
CA LYS A 7 -67.08 12.92 21.02
C LYS A 7 -66.59 12.95 19.58
N THR A 8 -66.33 14.13 19.00
CA THR A 8 -65.95 14.25 17.59
C THR A 8 -64.45 14.06 17.35
N ILE A 9 -63.62 14.14 18.40
CA ILE A 9 -62.16 14.00 18.27
C ILE A 9 -61.70 12.53 18.35
N LEU A 10 -62.53 11.63 18.90
CA LEU A 10 -62.15 10.22 19.08
C LEU A 10 -62.28 9.38 17.79
N CYS A 11 -63.00 9.85 16.77
CA CYS A 11 -63.17 9.11 15.50
C CYS A 11 -62.07 9.35 14.46
N LEU A 12 -61.17 10.32 14.64
CA LEU A 12 -60.03 10.54 13.72
C LEU A 12 -58.73 9.83 14.14
N GLY A 13 -58.71 9.17 15.31
CA GLY A 13 -57.50 8.58 15.89
C GLY A 13 -57.20 7.14 15.48
N ILE A 14 -57.95 6.53 14.55
CA ILE A 14 -57.83 5.08 14.26
C ILE A 14 -57.28 4.77 12.85
N MET A 15 -57.16 5.76 11.96
CA MET A 15 -56.72 5.50 10.57
C MET A 15 -55.21 5.65 10.31
N GLY A 16 -54.39 5.87 11.36
CA GLY A 16 -53.00 6.29 11.23
C GLY A 16 -51.92 5.25 11.56
N THR A 17 -52.24 3.99 11.85
CA THR A 17 -51.25 3.01 12.36
C THR A 17 -51.05 1.78 11.48
N LEU A 18 -51.40 1.84 10.19
CA LEU A 18 -51.23 0.71 9.26
C LEU A 18 -50.17 0.93 8.16
N VAL A 19 -49.24 1.88 8.33
CA VAL A 19 -48.12 2.05 7.39
C VAL A 19 -46.79 2.17 8.10
N THR A 20 -46.44 1.17 8.91
CA THR A 20 -45.04 0.91 9.30
C THR A 20 -44.70 -0.55 9.07
N GLY A 21 -44.63 -0.91 7.79
CA GLY A 21 -44.11 -2.17 7.26
C GLY A 21 -44.20 -2.05 5.75
N CYS A 22 -43.16 -2.19 4.94
CA CYS A 22 -42.00 -3.06 5.05
C CYS A 22 -40.94 -2.55 4.06
N ALA A 23 -39.85 -1.93 4.53
CA ALA A 23 -38.66 -1.72 3.71
C ALA A 23 -37.39 -2.34 4.33
N THR A 24 -37.54 -3.10 5.42
CA THR A 24 -36.40 -3.61 6.22
C THR A 24 -36.26 -5.13 6.17
N LYS A 25 -36.63 -5.77 5.05
CA LYS A 25 -36.34 -7.20 4.85
C LYS A 25 -35.10 -7.39 3.98
N THR A 26 -34.88 -6.57 2.95
CA THR A 26 -33.77 -6.75 2.00
C THR A 26 -32.37 -6.43 2.58
N LEU A 27 -32.28 -5.62 3.65
CA LEU A 27 -31.00 -5.43 4.37
C LEU A 27 -30.70 -6.56 5.36
N MET A 28 -31.71 -7.29 5.85
CA MET A 28 -31.53 -8.35 6.85
C MET A 28 -31.47 -9.75 6.24
N THR A 29 -31.93 -9.94 5.00
CA THR A 29 -31.81 -11.21 4.25
C THR A 29 -30.70 -11.19 3.20
N LYS A 30 -29.74 -10.25 3.27
CA LYS A 30 -28.57 -10.27 2.38
C LYS A 30 -27.47 -11.15 2.97
N ASN A 31 -27.72 -12.45 3.05
CA ASN A 31 -26.77 -13.52 3.36
C ASN A 31 -26.01 -13.36 4.68
N ASN A 32 -25.83 -14.47 5.41
CA ASN A 32 -24.77 -14.60 6.41
C ASN A 32 -23.38 -14.61 5.72
N LYS A 33 -23.06 -13.57 4.94
CA LYS A 33 -21.71 -13.31 4.47
C LYS A 33 -20.99 -12.68 5.64
N THR A 34 -20.34 -13.54 6.44
CA THR A 34 -19.32 -13.11 7.37
C THR A 34 -18.23 -12.44 6.54
N TYR A 35 -18.23 -11.11 6.53
CA TYR A 35 -17.15 -10.35 5.91
C TYR A 35 -15.97 -10.37 6.88
N THR A 36 -14.98 -11.22 6.61
CA THR A 36 -13.67 -11.11 7.23
C THR A 36 -13.03 -9.82 6.74
N ARG A 37 -13.08 -8.78 7.58
CA ARG A 37 -12.37 -7.52 7.35
C ARG A 37 -10.99 -7.65 7.97
N THR A 38 -10.00 -7.93 7.13
CA THR A 38 -8.60 -7.89 7.56
C THR A 38 -8.20 -6.43 7.75
N HIS A 39 -8.02 -6.03 9.01
CA HIS A 39 -7.47 -4.72 9.35
C HIS A 39 -5.94 -4.82 9.38
N LYS A 40 -5.27 -4.05 8.53
CA LYS A 40 -3.82 -3.86 8.66
C LYS A 40 -3.57 -2.94 9.86
N VAL A 41 -2.64 -3.34 10.71
CA VAL A 41 -2.20 -2.54 11.85
C VAL A 41 -0.76 -2.11 11.58
N SER A 42 -0.46 -0.84 11.80
CA SER A 42 0.92 -0.34 11.73
C SER A 42 1.71 -0.94 12.90
N LEU A 43 2.70 -1.78 12.59
CA LEU A 43 3.55 -2.40 13.60
C LEU A 43 4.67 -1.45 14.02
N ILE A 44 5.26 -0.76 13.05
CA ILE A 44 6.38 0.18 13.21
C ILE A 44 6.28 1.23 12.10
N GLU A 45 6.43 2.50 12.47
CA GLU A 45 6.68 3.61 11.56
C GLU A 45 8.05 4.19 11.88
N ASP A 46 8.94 4.19 10.89
CA ASP A 46 10.31 4.66 11.03
C ASP A 46 10.73 5.47 9.80
N GLN A 47 11.54 6.49 10.01
CA GLN A 47 12.09 7.31 8.95
C GLN A 47 13.43 6.72 8.51
N VAL A 48 13.56 6.42 7.21
CA VAL A 48 14.84 5.97 6.67
C VAL A 48 15.85 7.12 6.70
N VAL A 49 16.96 6.88 7.39
CA VAL A 49 18.10 7.81 7.49
C VAL A 49 19.16 7.46 6.46
N ALA A 50 19.45 6.17 6.27
CA ALA A 50 20.47 5.73 5.34
C ALA A 50 20.28 4.28 4.88
N PHE A 51 20.95 3.95 3.77
CA PHE A 51 21.20 2.58 3.33
C PHE A 51 22.69 2.30 3.44
N GLY A 52 23.05 1.12 3.94
CA GLY A 52 24.44 0.73 4.14
C GLY A 52 24.68 -0.72 3.79
N GLN A 53 25.92 -1.04 3.43
CA GLN A 53 26.38 -2.41 3.26
C GLN A 53 27.41 -2.71 4.35
N PRO A 54 27.30 -3.83 5.09
CA PRO A 54 28.32 -4.24 6.03
C PRO A 54 29.66 -4.43 5.34
N THR A 55 30.70 -3.78 5.87
CA THR A 55 32.07 -3.88 5.32
C THR A 55 32.71 -5.22 5.66
N GLN A 56 32.29 -5.83 6.76
CA GLN A 56 32.73 -7.16 7.20
C GLN A 56 31.57 -8.15 7.06
N PRO A 57 31.84 -9.43 6.72
CA PRO A 57 30.84 -10.47 6.75
C PRO A 57 30.30 -10.63 8.17
N LEU A 58 28.99 -10.56 8.32
CA LEU A 58 28.32 -10.79 9.60
C LEU A 58 27.88 -12.26 9.69
N PRO A 59 28.06 -12.93 10.84
CA PRO A 59 27.58 -14.28 11.02
C PRO A 59 26.05 -14.32 10.84
N ASN A 60 25.57 -15.31 10.09
CA ASN A 60 24.14 -15.52 9.76
C ASN A 60 23.50 -14.48 8.83
N LEU A 61 24.29 -13.65 8.13
CA LEU A 61 23.78 -12.76 7.08
C LEU A 61 24.36 -13.13 5.70
N PRO A 62 23.56 -13.02 4.62
CA PRO A 62 24.07 -13.17 3.27
C PRO A 62 25.24 -12.22 2.98
N ALA A 63 26.21 -12.67 2.18
CA ALA A 63 27.21 -11.78 1.62
C ALA A 63 26.50 -10.65 0.83
N HIS A 64 27.01 -9.42 0.91
CA HIS A 64 26.38 -8.24 0.30
C HIS A 64 24.95 -7.95 0.81
N SER A 65 24.68 -8.26 2.09
CA SER A 65 23.45 -7.81 2.76
C SER A 65 23.35 -6.28 2.75
N LEU A 66 22.13 -5.77 2.66
CA LEU A 66 21.84 -4.33 2.80
C LEU A 66 21.20 -4.08 4.17
N VAL A 67 21.67 -3.03 4.83
CA VAL A 67 21.10 -2.50 6.06
C VAL A 67 20.33 -1.23 5.72
N ILE A 68 19.07 -1.16 6.15
CA ILE A 68 18.29 0.08 6.18
C ILE A 68 18.44 0.64 7.60
N ALA A 69 19.09 1.78 7.73
CA ALA A 69 19.16 2.51 8.98
C ALA A 69 17.93 3.43 9.07
N GLY A 70 17.00 3.07 9.95
CA GLY A 70 15.92 3.95 10.37
C GLY A 70 16.37 4.88 11.49
N GLN A 71 15.53 5.84 11.82
CA GLN A 71 15.74 6.75 12.94
C GLN A 71 15.58 6.03 14.29
N GLN A 72 14.71 5.02 14.35
CA GLN A 72 14.44 4.24 15.56
C GLN A 72 15.15 2.89 15.56
N LYS A 73 15.16 2.17 14.43
CA LYS A 73 15.70 0.82 14.31
C LYS A 73 16.51 0.61 13.04
N SER A 74 17.38 -0.39 13.08
CA SER A 74 18.09 -0.88 11.89
C SER A 74 17.44 -2.17 11.40
N TYR A 75 17.30 -2.28 10.08
CA TYR A 75 16.68 -3.41 9.41
C TYR A 75 17.68 -4.05 8.45
N VAL A 76 17.65 -5.37 8.32
CA VAL A 76 18.52 -6.11 7.40
C VAL A 76 17.69 -6.75 6.30
N LEU A 77 18.02 -6.46 5.05
CA LEU A 77 17.48 -7.16 3.89
C LEU A 77 18.19 -8.50 3.74
N THR A 78 17.47 -9.56 4.10
CA THR A 78 17.92 -10.95 3.96
C THR A 78 17.72 -11.50 2.55
N GLN A 79 16.89 -10.84 1.73
CA GLN A 79 16.64 -11.18 0.34
C GLN A 79 16.74 -9.93 -0.55
N GLY A 80 17.23 -10.10 -1.78
CA GLY A 80 17.38 -8.99 -2.74
C GLY A 80 18.53 -8.02 -2.46
N GLY A 81 19.18 -8.08 -1.29
CA GLY A 81 20.31 -7.23 -0.92
C GLY A 81 21.45 -7.20 -1.97
N PRO A 82 21.98 -8.35 -2.41
CA PRO A 82 23.04 -8.37 -3.43
C PRO A 82 22.63 -7.74 -4.76
N GLN A 83 21.39 -8.00 -5.19
CA GLN A 83 20.85 -7.42 -6.43
C GLN A 83 20.71 -5.89 -6.28
N PHE A 84 20.20 -5.42 -5.15
CA PHE A 84 20.10 -3.99 -4.85
C PHE A 84 21.47 -3.31 -4.85
N VAL A 85 22.46 -3.88 -4.15
CA VAL A 85 23.82 -3.34 -4.10
C VAL A 85 24.44 -3.28 -5.49
N SER A 86 24.28 -4.33 -6.29
CA SER A 86 24.75 -4.37 -7.69
C SER A 86 24.08 -3.31 -8.56
N LEU A 87 22.78 -3.10 -8.38
CA LEU A 87 22.01 -2.08 -9.09
C LEU A 87 22.50 -0.67 -8.74
N ILE A 88 22.46 -0.31 -7.46
CA ILE A 88 22.82 1.04 -7.02
C ILE A 88 24.29 1.34 -7.28
N GLY A 89 25.19 0.34 -7.16
CA GLY A 89 26.62 0.51 -7.42
C GLY A 89 26.98 0.79 -8.88
N LYS A 90 26.07 0.50 -9.84
CA LYS A 90 26.26 0.75 -11.28
C LYS A 90 25.55 2.00 -11.79
N LEU A 91 24.64 2.56 -10.99
CA LEU A 91 23.84 3.72 -11.35
C LEU A 91 24.49 5.01 -10.86
N ASP A 92 24.32 6.10 -11.60
CA ASP A 92 24.75 7.43 -11.13
C ASP A 92 23.82 7.88 -9.98
N PRO A 93 24.34 8.11 -8.76
CA PRO A 93 23.53 8.42 -7.59
C PRO A 93 22.68 9.69 -7.77
N LYS A 94 23.09 10.64 -8.61
CA LYS A 94 22.33 11.90 -8.82
C LYS A 94 20.99 11.67 -9.54
N ASN A 95 20.85 10.55 -10.22
CA ASN A 95 19.69 10.18 -11.02
C ASN A 95 18.78 9.18 -10.27
N ILE A 96 19.20 8.69 -9.10
CA ILE A 96 18.42 7.77 -8.27
C ILE A 96 17.42 8.57 -7.44
N GLN A 97 16.16 8.14 -7.47
CA GLN A 97 15.09 8.75 -6.69
C GLN A 97 14.33 7.69 -5.88
N ILE A 98 14.12 8.00 -4.61
CA ILE A 98 13.26 7.23 -3.69
C ILE A 98 12.07 8.13 -3.35
N THR A 99 11.02 8.05 -4.17
CA THR A 99 9.83 8.92 -4.07
C THR A 99 8.61 8.22 -3.51
N ARG A 100 8.69 6.92 -3.27
CA ARG A 100 7.60 6.10 -2.73
C ARG A 100 7.94 5.65 -1.33
N GLU A 101 6.92 5.58 -0.50
CA GLU A 101 7.03 5.00 0.84
C GLU A 101 7.52 3.55 0.78
N LEU A 102 8.30 3.15 1.78
CA LEU A 102 8.71 1.77 1.95
C LEU A 102 7.68 1.06 2.83
N SER A 103 6.84 0.24 2.21
CA SER A 103 5.84 -0.54 2.93
C SER A 103 6.26 -2.01 2.96
N PHE A 104 6.41 -2.53 4.18
CA PHE A 104 6.66 -3.95 4.41
C PHE A 104 5.55 -4.55 5.27
N TYR A 105 5.27 -5.82 5.04
CA TYR A 105 4.21 -6.59 5.69
C TYR A 105 4.81 -7.78 6.44
N SER A 106 4.29 -8.05 7.64
CA SER A 106 4.58 -9.27 8.38
C SER A 106 3.27 -10.01 8.60
N GLU A 107 3.17 -11.23 8.08
CA GLU A 107 1.96 -12.06 8.24
C GLU A 107 1.79 -12.55 9.68
N LYS A 108 2.91 -12.85 10.34
CA LYS A 108 2.94 -13.49 11.67
C LYS A 108 3.30 -12.52 12.80
N ASN A 109 3.69 -11.29 12.48
CA ASN A 109 4.24 -10.34 13.45
C ASN A 109 5.41 -10.95 14.26
N ASP A 110 6.27 -11.69 13.59
CA ASP A 110 7.42 -12.41 14.17
C ASP A 110 8.75 -11.67 13.98
N GLY A 111 8.67 -10.40 13.56
CA GLY A 111 9.84 -9.58 13.23
C GLY A 111 10.39 -9.82 11.81
N HIS A 112 9.81 -10.75 11.04
CA HIS A 112 10.12 -10.89 9.62
C HIS A 112 9.13 -10.11 8.78
N PHE A 113 9.67 -9.25 7.92
CA PHE A 113 8.90 -8.39 7.04
C PHE A 113 9.22 -8.71 5.58
N THR A 114 8.21 -8.65 4.72
CA THR A 114 8.32 -8.83 3.28
C THR A 114 7.67 -7.66 2.58
N GLY A 115 8.32 -7.16 1.53
CA GLY A 115 7.85 -6.01 0.80
C GLY A 115 8.70 -5.77 -0.44
N ILE A 116 8.40 -4.67 -1.12
CA ILE A 116 9.11 -4.26 -2.32
C ILE A 116 9.82 -2.95 -2.01
N LEU A 117 11.08 -2.85 -2.40
CA LEU A 117 11.87 -1.62 -2.31
C LEU A 117 11.82 -0.90 -3.67
N PRO A 118 10.92 0.09 -3.85
CA PRO A 118 10.81 0.79 -5.12
C PRO A 118 12.02 1.71 -5.34
N LEU A 119 12.65 1.57 -6.50
CA LEU A 119 13.71 2.45 -6.98
C LEU A 119 13.29 3.09 -8.30
N SER A 120 13.50 4.39 -8.43
CA SER A 120 13.33 5.11 -9.69
C SER A 120 14.67 5.66 -10.15
N TYR A 121 14.94 5.59 -11.45
CA TYR A 121 16.13 6.16 -12.07
C TYR A 121 15.69 7.10 -13.19
N VAL A 122 16.07 8.37 -13.10
CA VAL A 122 15.61 9.43 -14.00
C VAL A 122 16.80 10.04 -14.72
N LYS A 123 16.78 9.98 -16.04
CA LYS A 123 17.84 10.52 -16.92
C LYS A 123 17.19 11.02 -18.21
N LEU A 124 17.78 12.04 -18.84
CA LEU A 124 17.33 12.52 -20.14
C LEU A 124 17.50 11.42 -21.20
N LYS A 125 16.60 11.38 -22.17
CA LYS A 125 16.58 10.32 -23.18
C LYS A 125 17.83 10.37 -24.05
N GLU A 126 18.32 11.57 -24.35
CA GLU A 126 19.55 11.78 -25.14
C GLU A 126 20.80 11.24 -24.42
N ASP A 127 20.78 11.20 -23.09
CA ASP A 127 21.92 10.77 -22.29
C ASP A 127 21.92 9.25 -22.03
N ILE A 128 20.84 8.53 -22.34
CA ILE A 128 20.74 7.08 -22.15
C ILE A 128 21.55 6.37 -23.25
N SER A 129 22.60 5.66 -22.83
CA SER A 129 23.43 4.88 -23.75
C SER A 129 22.77 3.53 -24.09
N LYS A 130 23.23 2.85 -25.15
CA LYS A 130 22.82 1.46 -25.45
C LYS A 130 23.15 0.51 -24.28
N LYS A 131 24.29 0.72 -23.63
CA LYS A 131 24.70 -0.08 -22.46
C LYS A 131 23.77 0.15 -21.26
N ASP A 132 23.29 1.38 -21.07
CA ASP A 132 22.33 1.70 -20.02
C ASP A 132 21.01 0.95 -20.29
N LEU A 133 20.55 0.93 -21.55
CA LEU A 133 19.34 0.22 -21.95
C LEU A 133 19.44 -1.30 -21.76
N GLU A 134 20.55 -1.91 -22.19
CA GLU A 134 20.84 -3.33 -21.97
C GLU A 134 20.81 -3.66 -20.47
N PHE A 135 21.49 -2.85 -19.66
CA PHE A 135 21.48 -3.00 -18.21
C PHE A 135 20.08 -2.90 -17.62
N PHE A 136 19.26 -1.96 -18.08
CA PHE A 136 17.87 -1.82 -17.63
C PHE A 136 17.01 -3.04 -17.99
N ILE A 137 17.16 -3.59 -19.20
CA ILE A 137 16.43 -4.79 -19.65
C ILE A 137 16.83 -6.01 -18.82
N GLU A 138 18.14 -6.23 -18.62
CA GLU A 138 18.66 -7.34 -17.81
C GLU A 138 18.13 -7.31 -16.37
N ASN A 139 17.88 -6.11 -15.84
CA ASN A 139 17.39 -5.92 -14.48
C ASN A 139 15.87 -5.70 -14.39
N GLY A 140 15.14 -5.93 -15.48
CA GLY A 140 13.68 -5.88 -15.49
C GLY A 140 13.09 -4.48 -15.25
N ALA A 141 13.84 -3.43 -15.58
CA ALA A 141 13.38 -2.06 -15.44
C ALA A 141 12.21 -1.77 -16.38
N LYS A 142 11.30 -0.90 -15.93
CA LYS A 142 10.17 -0.41 -16.72
C LYS A 142 10.34 1.09 -16.94
N GLU A 143 10.14 1.54 -18.18
CA GLU A 143 10.22 2.96 -18.51
C GLU A 143 9.15 3.75 -17.75
N CYS A 144 9.55 4.88 -17.15
CA CYS A 144 8.64 5.70 -16.34
C CYS A 144 7.55 6.38 -17.19
N SER A 145 7.78 6.62 -18.48
CA SER A 145 6.81 7.21 -19.42
C SER A 145 5.53 6.36 -19.54
N ASN A 146 5.67 5.04 -19.51
CA ASN A 146 4.55 4.10 -19.54
C ASN A 146 3.74 4.10 -18.23
N SER A 147 4.25 4.65 -17.13
CA SER A 147 3.51 4.77 -15.88
C SER A 147 2.39 5.81 -15.97
N SER A 148 2.56 6.90 -16.72
CA SER A 148 1.47 7.85 -16.96
C SER A 148 0.44 7.24 -17.90
N ASP A 149 0.87 6.54 -18.95
CA ASP A 149 -0.03 5.91 -19.92
C ASP A 149 -0.83 4.73 -19.32
N GLU A 150 -0.21 3.88 -18.48
CA GLU A 150 -0.90 2.82 -17.71
C GLU A 150 -1.88 3.42 -16.68
N ARG A 151 -1.52 4.54 -16.02
CA ARG A 151 -2.41 5.23 -15.07
C ARG A 151 -3.58 5.93 -15.76
N MET A 152 -3.43 6.27 -17.03
CA MET A 152 -4.43 7.00 -17.81
C MET A 152 -5.40 6.11 -18.58
N LEU A 153 -5.24 4.77 -18.55
CA LEU A 153 -6.00 3.84 -19.41
C LEU A 153 -6.07 4.38 -20.85
N ALA A 154 -4.98 4.93 -21.37
CA ALA A 154 -4.95 5.48 -22.71
C ALA A 154 -5.07 4.31 -23.69
N GLN A 155 -6.30 4.04 -24.15
CA GLN A 155 -6.57 3.09 -25.22
C GLN A 155 -5.78 3.54 -26.45
N ARG A 156 -4.91 2.65 -26.94
CA ARG A 156 -4.36 2.76 -28.29
C ARG A 156 -5.40 2.29 -29.30
#